data_AF-A0A0D8HMN5-F1
#
_entry.id   AF-A0A0D8HMN5-F1
#
_cell.length_a   1.000
_cell.length_b   1.000
_cell.length_c   1.000
_cell.angle_alpha   90.00
_cell.angle_beta   90.00
_cell.angle_gamma   90.00
#
_symmetry.space_group_name_H-M   'P 1'
#
loop_
_entity.id
_entity.type
_entity.pdbx_description
1 polymer ?
#
loop_
_entity_poly.entity_id
_entity_poly.type
_entity_poly.pdbx_seq_one_letter_code
_entity_poly.pdbx_strand_id
1 'polypeptide(L)'
;MVADLDDIEVDDEDQFEFPTIAPGELPLSWCAPRMTTDAALAGWFVVPGDVESLAALWKGFRGTAFRLGLADLDGAAIRDGKPRELTQVISQWINTLNGPDGKPIAGIEFDSRHGDGLRLWALYEHPGDPAISPSVTPLDNAPVDARDPRLAEAMRLLDLVWVDR
;
A
#
# COMPACT_ATOMS: atom_id res chain seq x y z
N MET A 1 -12.27 13.17 -14.02
CA MET A 1 -11.41 11.97 -13.88
C MET A 1 -12.00 10.68 -14.46
N VAL A 2 -13.25 10.64 -14.94
CA VAL A 2 -13.73 9.53 -15.82
C VAL A 2 -13.60 9.92 -17.30
N ALA A 3 -13.64 11.23 -17.60
CA ALA A 3 -13.62 11.74 -18.97
C ALA A 3 -12.26 11.67 -19.70
N ASP A 4 -11.13 11.52 -18.98
CA ASP A 4 -9.79 11.49 -19.60
C ASP A 4 -9.37 10.08 -20.08
N LEU A 5 -10.17 9.04 -19.79
CA LEU A 5 -9.88 7.65 -20.21
C LEU A 5 -10.49 7.30 -21.58
N ASP A 6 -11.54 8.03 -21.99
CA ASP A 6 -12.22 7.82 -23.28
C ASP A 6 -11.45 8.42 -24.47
N ASP A 7 -10.42 9.22 -24.20
CA ASP A 7 -9.60 9.93 -25.20
C ASP A 7 -8.29 9.18 -25.53
N ILE A 8 -8.10 7.99 -24.95
CA ILE A 8 -6.97 7.11 -25.29
C ILE A 8 -7.34 6.35 -26.56
N GLU A 9 -6.92 6.88 -27.72
CA GLU A 9 -6.94 6.14 -28.98
C GLU A 9 -5.96 4.96 -28.87
N VAL A 10 -6.51 3.75 -28.74
CA VAL A 10 -5.72 2.51 -28.83
C VAL A 10 -5.41 2.29 -30.31
N ASP A 11 -4.15 2.41 -30.69
CA ASP A 11 -3.70 2.10 -32.06
C ASP A 11 -3.98 0.62 -32.35
N ASP A 12 -4.46 0.31 -33.55
CA ASP A 12 -4.68 -1.06 -34.01
C ASP A 12 -3.35 -1.86 -33.99
N GLU A 13 -2.20 -1.18 -34.16
CA GLU A 13 -0.87 -1.77 -33.99
C GLU A 13 -0.58 -2.13 -32.52
N ASP A 14 -0.95 -1.28 -31.55
CA ASP A 14 -0.80 -1.56 -30.11
C ASP A 14 -1.67 -2.72 -29.64
N GLN A 15 -2.87 -2.88 -30.20
CA GLN A 15 -3.73 -4.03 -29.90
C GLN A 15 -3.10 -5.35 -30.38
N PHE A 16 -2.32 -5.32 -31.46
CA PHE A 16 -1.63 -6.49 -31.99
C PHE A 16 -0.33 -6.78 -31.24
N GLU A 17 0.44 -5.76 -30.86
CA GLU A 17 1.69 -5.91 -30.11
C GLU A 17 1.48 -6.15 -28.61
N PHE A 18 0.43 -5.55 -28.03
CA PHE A 18 0.11 -5.59 -26.59
C PHE A 18 -1.39 -5.85 -26.37
N PRO A 19 -1.88 -7.06 -26.71
CA PRO A 19 -3.29 -7.39 -26.57
C PRO A 19 -3.76 -7.21 -25.12
N THR A 20 -4.84 -6.44 -24.94
CA THR A 20 -5.48 -6.29 -23.64
C THR A 20 -6.18 -7.59 -23.28
N ILE A 21 -5.72 -8.23 -22.20
CA ILE A 21 -6.32 -9.45 -21.65
C ILE A 21 -7.69 -9.11 -21.07
N ALA A 22 -8.67 -10.02 -21.23
CA ALA A 22 -10.00 -9.78 -20.70
C ALA A 22 -9.98 -9.66 -19.16
N PRO A 23 -10.88 -8.87 -18.56
CA PRO A 23 -11.02 -8.85 -17.10
C PRO A 23 -11.28 -10.26 -16.56
N GLY A 24 -10.55 -10.65 -15.52
CA GLY A 24 -10.63 -12.00 -14.95
C GLY A 24 -9.66 -13.01 -15.57
N GLU A 25 -8.95 -12.65 -16.63
CA GLU A 25 -7.99 -13.54 -17.28
C GLU A 25 -6.54 -13.17 -16.94
N LEU A 26 -5.69 -14.19 -16.74
CA LEU A 26 -4.26 -14.03 -16.51
C LEU A 26 -3.46 -15.04 -17.36
N PRO A 27 -2.41 -14.62 -18.07
CA PRO A 27 -1.48 -15.54 -18.71
C PRO A 27 -0.51 -16.13 -17.66
N LEU A 28 0.00 -17.34 -17.88
CA LEU A 28 1.00 -17.93 -16.97
C LEU A 28 2.28 -17.09 -16.86
N SER A 29 2.60 -16.35 -17.93
CA SER A 29 3.71 -15.39 -17.97
C SER A 29 3.56 -14.26 -16.94
N TRP A 30 2.35 -14.02 -16.40
CA TRP A 30 2.11 -13.07 -15.32
C TRP A 30 2.95 -13.37 -14.08
N CYS A 31 3.25 -14.63 -13.80
CA CYS A 31 4.10 -15.02 -12.67
C CYS A 31 5.58 -14.64 -12.87
N ALA A 32 6.07 -14.61 -14.11
CA ALA A 32 7.50 -14.52 -14.41
C ALA A 32 8.20 -13.25 -13.87
N PRO A 33 7.64 -12.03 -13.99
CA PRO A 33 8.29 -10.82 -13.49
C PRO A 33 7.99 -10.54 -12.01
N ARG A 34 7.24 -11.41 -11.31
CA ARG A 34 6.75 -11.14 -9.95
C ARG A 34 7.44 -12.04 -8.94
N MET A 35 7.68 -11.49 -7.76
CA MET A 35 8.23 -12.22 -6.62
C MET A 35 7.30 -12.13 -5.42
N THR A 36 7.25 -13.22 -4.66
CA THR A 36 6.77 -13.23 -3.28
C THR A 36 7.95 -13.02 -2.36
N THR A 37 7.79 -12.18 -1.35
CA THR A 37 8.82 -11.90 -0.36
C THR A 37 8.24 -12.06 1.03
N ASP A 38 8.98 -12.72 1.91
CA ASP A 38 8.77 -12.74 3.35
C ASP A 38 9.99 -12.09 4.01
N ALA A 39 9.74 -11.07 4.83
CA ALA A 39 10.78 -10.39 5.55
C ALA A 39 10.25 -9.73 6.82
N ALA A 40 11.13 -9.56 7.81
CA ALA A 40 10.85 -8.69 8.94
C ALA A 40 11.67 -7.40 8.84
N LEU A 41 11.02 -6.27 9.08
CA LEU A 41 11.65 -4.96 9.13
C LEU A 41 11.75 -4.50 10.60
N ALA A 42 12.96 -4.28 11.08
CA ALA A 42 13.21 -3.70 12.39
C ALA A 42 13.13 -2.17 12.34
N GLY A 43 12.40 -1.57 13.29
CA GLY A 43 12.32 -0.12 13.43
C GLY A 43 11.10 0.32 14.24
N TRP A 44 10.98 1.64 14.41
CA TRP A 44 9.83 2.25 15.06
C TRP A 44 8.76 2.58 14.03
N PHE A 45 7.52 2.19 14.34
CA PHE A 45 6.34 2.50 13.54
C PHE A 45 5.41 3.40 14.34
N VAL A 46 4.85 4.40 13.69
CA VAL A 46 3.76 5.18 14.28
C VAL A 46 2.44 4.46 14.02
N VAL A 47 1.56 4.46 15.02
CA VAL A 47 0.21 3.89 14.93
C VAL A 47 -0.80 5.04 15.03
N PRO A 48 -1.22 5.67 13.92
CA PRO A 48 -2.07 6.88 13.94
C PRO A 48 -3.41 6.70 14.67
N GLY A 49 -3.93 5.47 14.71
CA GLY A 49 -5.15 5.12 15.42
C GLY A 49 -4.98 4.89 16.93
N ASP A 50 -3.75 4.85 17.44
CA ASP A 50 -3.49 4.78 18.87
C ASP A 50 -3.89 6.08 19.59
N VAL A 51 -4.34 5.98 20.84
CA VAL A 51 -4.86 7.12 21.60
C VAL A 51 -3.84 8.25 21.79
N GLU A 52 -2.57 7.93 22.00
CA GLU A 52 -1.52 8.94 22.19
C GLU A 52 -1.16 9.60 20.86
N SER A 53 -1.04 8.79 19.81
CA SER A 53 -0.79 9.26 18.45
C SER A 53 -1.93 10.17 17.98
N LEU A 54 -3.18 9.75 18.17
CA LEU A 54 -4.36 10.50 17.78
C LEU A 54 -4.45 11.84 18.53
N ALA A 55 -4.12 11.88 19.83
CA ALA A 55 -4.09 13.13 20.59
C ALA A 55 -3.05 14.12 20.04
N ALA A 56 -1.89 13.63 19.57
CA ALA A 56 -0.89 14.46 18.91
C ALA A 56 -1.34 14.93 17.53
N LEU A 57 -1.88 14.01 16.71
CA LEU A 57 -2.40 14.31 15.38
C LEU A 57 -3.56 15.32 15.43
N TRP A 58 -4.49 15.15 16.37
CA TRP A 58 -5.60 16.07 16.58
C TRP A 58 -5.11 17.51 16.81
N LYS A 59 -4.11 17.70 17.67
CA LYS A 59 -3.53 19.04 17.94
C LYS A 59 -2.89 19.65 16.70
N GLY A 60 -2.17 18.85 15.90
CA GLY A 60 -1.45 19.33 14.72
C GLY A 60 -2.33 19.52 13.48
N PHE A 61 -3.34 18.67 13.29
CA PHE A 61 -4.01 18.51 12.00
C PHE A 61 -5.53 18.67 12.03
N ARG A 62 -6.18 18.91 13.19
CA ARG A 62 -7.64 19.17 13.22
C ARG A 62 -8.07 20.30 12.28
N GLY A 63 -7.25 21.35 12.15
CA GLY A 63 -7.53 22.46 11.24
C GLY A 63 -7.50 22.02 9.77
N THR A 64 -6.62 21.09 9.43
CA THR A 64 -6.56 20.47 8.10
C THR A 64 -7.77 19.56 7.87
N ALA A 65 -8.15 18.74 8.86
CA ALA A 65 -9.34 17.90 8.78
C ALA A 65 -10.61 18.73 8.51
N PHE A 66 -10.80 19.85 9.22
CA PHE A 66 -11.92 20.76 8.98
C PHE A 66 -11.92 21.37 7.58
N ARG A 67 -10.75 21.81 7.08
CA ARG A 67 -10.63 22.34 5.71
C ARG A 67 -10.99 21.30 4.65
N LEU A 68 -10.76 20.03 4.94
CA LEU A 68 -11.09 18.89 4.08
C LEU A 68 -12.53 18.39 4.27
N GLY A 69 -13.35 19.10 5.05
CA GLY A 69 -14.77 18.80 5.24
C GLY A 69 -15.07 17.71 6.26
N LEU A 70 -14.10 17.30 7.08
CA LEU A 70 -14.32 16.35 8.17
C LEU A 70 -14.88 17.05 9.40
N ALA A 71 -15.73 16.33 10.15
CA ALA A 71 -16.34 16.83 11.38
C ALA A 71 -15.37 16.86 12.57
N ASP A 72 -14.36 16.00 12.58
CA ASP A 72 -13.25 16.00 13.54
C ASP A 72 -12.08 15.18 12.98
N LEU A 73 -10.94 15.19 13.68
CA LEU A 73 -9.83 14.26 13.46
C LEU A 73 -9.84 13.16 14.53
N ASP A 74 -10.69 12.15 14.34
CA ASP A 74 -10.83 11.01 15.23
C ASP A 74 -10.36 9.69 14.57
N GLY A 75 -10.52 8.56 15.26
CA GLY A 75 -10.14 7.25 14.72
C GLY A 75 -10.89 6.87 13.44
N ALA A 76 -12.11 7.39 13.22
CA ALA A 76 -12.84 7.17 11.98
C ALA A 76 -12.24 7.99 10.84
N ALA A 77 -11.88 9.25 11.08
CA ALA A 77 -11.20 10.11 10.11
C ALA A 77 -9.84 9.55 9.67
N ILE A 78 -9.08 8.93 10.58
CA ILE A 78 -7.81 8.27 10.26
C ILE A 78 -8.00 7.05 9.35
N ARG A 79 -9.11 6.31 9.52
CA ARG A 79 -9.44 5.13 8.71
C ARG A 79 -10.18 5.47 7.41
N ASP A 80 -10.72 6.69 7.31
CA ASP A 80 -11.39 7.15 6.11
C ASP A 80 -10.37 7.47 5.00
N GLY A 81 -10.53 6.82 3.85
CA GLY A 81 -9.64 7.01 2.69
C GLY A 81 -9.99 8.23 1.82
N LYS A 82 -11.05 8.99 2.14
CA LYS A 82 -11.66 9.97 1.23
C LYS A 82 -11.44 11.45 1.57
N PRO A 83 -10.48 11.76 2.46
CA PRO A 83 -9.52 12.77 2.05
C PRO A 83 -8.11 12.21 2.11
N ARG A 84 -7.63 11.69 0.97
CA ARG A 84 -6.26 11.18 0.84
C ARG A 84 -5.22 12.24 1.21
N GLU A 85 -5.52 13.51 0.96
CA GLU A 85 -4.70 14.65 1.38
C GLU A 85 -4.39 14.66 2.88
N LEU A 86 -5.38 14.35 3.74
CA LEU A 86 -5.17 14.29 5.18
C LEU A 86 -4.11 13.25 5.53
N THR A 87 -4.28 12.03 5.02
CA THR A 87 -3.35 10.92 5.28
C THR A 87 -1.96 11.19 4.72
N GLN A 88 -1.86 11.87 3.56
CA GLN A 88 -0.59 12.23 2.94
C GLN A 88 0.17 13.27 3.77
N VAL A 89 -0.51 14.34 4.20
CA VAL A 89 0.12 15.40 5.00
C VAL A 89 0.55 14.87 6.38
N ILE A 90 -0.28 14.02 7.00
CA ILE A 90 0.09 13.33 8.26
C ILE A 90 1.30 12.42 8.03
N SER A 91 1.30 11.61 6.96
CA SER A 91 2.42 10.72 6.64
C SER A 91 3.72 11.49 6.37
N GLN A 92 3.65 12.59 5.62
CA GLN A 92 4.81 13.47 5.37
C GLN A 92 5.38 14.01 6.67
N TRP A 93 4.53 14.46 7.61
CA TRP A 93 5.00 14.91 8.92
C TRP A 93 5.62 13.77 9.74
N ILE A 94 5.00 12.59 9.77
CA ILE A 94 5.53 11.42 10.47
C ILE A 94 6.91 11.03 9.92
N ASN A 95 7.13 11.12 8.61
CA ASN A 95 8.41 10.83 7.98
C ASN A 95 9.54 11.80 8.39
N THR A 96 9.22 12.93 9.04
CA THR A 96 10.24 13.84 9.62
C THR A 96 10.63 13.50 11.05
N LEU A 97 9.94 12.53 11.67
CA LEU A 97 10.14 12.19 13.08
C LEU A 97 11.23 11.14 13.25
N ASN A 98 11.84 11.16 14.44
CA ASN A 98 12.71 10.10 14.91
C ASN A 98 12.00 9.31 16.02
N GLY A 99 12.27 8.01 16.07
CA GLY A 99 11.85 7.14 17.15
C GLY A 99 12.64 7.38 18.44
N PRO A 100 12.26 6.69 19.54
CA PRO A 100 12.95 6.76 20.83
C PRO A 100 14.45 6.40 20.80
N ASP A 101 14.90 5.65 19.81
CA ASP A 101 16.31 5.30 19.60
C ASP A 101 17.10 6.37 18.81
N GLY A 102 16.45 7.49 18.49
CA GLY A 102 17.03 8.61 17.73
C GLY A 102 17.13 8.36 16.23
N LYS A 103 16.64 7.23 15.72
CA LYS A 103 16.63 6.92 14.29
C LYS A 103 15.33 7.40 13.62
N PRO A 104 15.32 7.64 12.31
CA PRO A 104 14.09 7.93 11.59
C PRO A 104 13.03 6.84 11.79
N ILE A 105 11.77 7.24 11.83
CA ILE A 105 10.63 6.31 11.86
C ILE A 105 10.68 5.41 10.60
N ALA A 106 10.47 4.11 10.78
CA ALA A 106 10.51 3.12 9.69
C ALA A 106 9.21 3.12 8.86
N GLY A 107 8.10 3.57 9.45
CA GLY A 107 6.83 3.61 8.75
C GLY A 107 5.63 3.90 9.63
N ILE A 108 4.47 3.61 9.05
CA ILE A 108 3.16 3.69 9.70
C ILE A 108 2.56 2.30 9.73
N GLU A 109 2.09 1.88 10.90
CA GLU A 109 1.24 0.71 11.08
C GLU A 109 -0.23 1.16 11.18
N PHE A 110 -1.13 0.47 10.47
CA PHE A 110 -2.55 0.80 10.45
C PHE A 110 -3.42 -0.42 10.18
N ASP A 111 -4.68 -0.36 10.62
CA ASP A 111 -5.67 -1.37 10.30
C ASP A 111 -6.24 -1.16 8.89
N SER A 112 -6.44 -2.26 8.16
CA SER A 112 -7.11 -2.25 6.86
C SER A 112 -8.55 -1.76 6.98
N ARG A 113 -8.98 -0.90 6.06
CA ARG A 113 -10.39 -0.50 5.94
C ARG A 113 -11.31 -1.62 5.41
N HIS A 114 -10.73 -2.68 4.85
CA HIS A 114 -11.46 -3.75 4.14
C HIS A 114 -11.77 -4.97 5.03
N GLY A 115 -11.35 -4.96 6.29
CA GLY A 115 -11.67 -6.00 7.24
C GLY A 115 -10.97 -5.77 8.58
N ASP A 116 -11.69 -6.02 9.66
CA ASP A 116 -11.13 -5.96 11.01
C ASP A 116 -10.07 -7.05 11.21
N GLY A 117 -8.99 -6.71 11.93
CA GLY A 117 -7.92 -7.64 12.27
C GLY A 117 -6.85 -7.82 11.17
N LEU A 118 -6.95 -7.11 10.05
CA LEU A 118 -5.89 -7.06 9.05
C LEU A 118 -5.00 -5.84 9.28
N ARG A 119 -3.76 -6.09 9.69
CA ARG A 119 -2.75 -5.06 9.92
C ARG A 119 -1.93 -4.84 8.65
N LEU A 120 -1.70 -3.57 8.32
CA LEU A 120 -0.94 -3.13 7.17
C LEU A 120 0.14 -2.14 7.61
N TRP A 121 1.17 -2.02 6.76
CA TRP A 121 2.26 -1.08 6.96
C TRP A 121 2.49 -0.25 5.71
N ALA A 122 2.76 1.05 5.91
CA ALA A 122 3.38 1.91 4.92
C ALA A 122 4.83 2.13 5.35
N LEU A 123 5.78 1.73 4.51
CA LEU A 123 7.21 1.79 4.82
C LEU A 123 7.81 3.06 4.23
N TYR A 124 8.72 3.70 4.97
CA TYR A 124 9.48 4.83 4.46
C TYR A 124 10.84 4.37 3.93
N GLU A 125 11.19 4.92 2.77
CA GLU A 125 12.56 4.89 2.25
C GLU A 125 13.24 6.19 2.65
N HIS A 126 14.45 6.08 3.21
CA HIS A 126 15.21 7.24 3.65
C HIS A 126 16.31 7.58 2.64
N PRO A 127 16.60 8.89 2.43
CA PRO A 127 17.69 9.29 1.56
C PRO A 127 19.02 8.66 1.99
N GLY A 128 19.68 7.96 1.05
CA GLY A 128 20.94 7.27 1.31
C GLY A 128 20.79 5.81 1.74
N ASP A 129 19.57 5.29 1.83
CA ASP A 129 19.36 3.85 2.01
C ASP A 129 19.98 3.05 0.86
N PRO A 130 20.64 1.91 1.15
CA PRO A 130 21.07 0.97 0.13
C PRO A 130 19.85 0.31 -0.54
N ALA A 131 20.08 -0.36 -1.67
CA ALA A 131 19.03 -1.06 -2.41
C ALA A 131 18.25 -2.10 -1.56
N ILE A 132 18.87 -2.65 -0.53
CA ILE A 132 18.21 -3.49 0.48
C ILE A 132 18.62 -2.96 1.85
N SER A 133 17.65 -2.47 2.63
CA SER A 133 17.91 -1.95 3.96
C SER A 133 18.46 -3.04 4.88
N PRO A 134 19.52 -2.76 5.67
CA PRO A 134 20.06 -3.72 6.64
C PRO A 134 19.10 -4.02 7.79
N SER A 135 18.02 -3.23 7.94
CA SER A 135 16.96 -3.47 8.91
C SER A 135 15.97 -4.56 8.46
N VAL A 136 16.04 -5.01 7.21
CA VAL A 136 15.17 -6.06 6.64
C VAL A 136 15.87 -7.41 6.79
N THR A 137 15.48 -8.20 7.81
CA THR A 137 16.03 -9.55 8.05
C THR A 137 15.00 -10.46 8.75
N PRO A 138 14.91 -11.76 8.41
CA PRO A 138 15.47 -12.37 7.21
C PRO A 138 14.80 -11.77 5.95
N LEU A 139 15.40 -11.99 4.78
CA LEU A 139 14.81 -11.62 3.50
C LEU A 139 14.76 -12.88 2.65
N ASP A 140 13.60 -13.52 2.66
CA ASP A 140 13.32 -14.66 1.81
C ASP A 140 12.46 -14.20 0.64
N ASN A 141 12.87 -14.51 -0.58
CA ASN A 141 12.07 -14.24 -1.76
C ASN A 141 12.10 -15.44 -2.71
N ALA A 142 11.02 -15.57 -3.46
CA ALA A 142 10.88 -16.56 -4.51
C ALA A 142 10.06 -15.97 -5.65
N PRO A 143 10.27 -16.42 -6.90
CA PRO A 143 9.33 -16.15 -7.97
C PRO A 143 7.93 -16.64 -7.58
N VAL A 144 6.90 -15.95 -8.05
CA VAL A 144 5.51 -16.41 -7.85
C VAL A 144 5.34 -17.77 -8.54
N ASP A 145 5.03 -18.83 -7.77
CA ASP A 145 4.75 -20.16 -8.33
C ASP A 145 3.27 -20.26 -8.72
N ALA A 146 2.98 -20.51 -10.01
CA ALA A 146 1.62 -20.72 -10.52
C ALA A 146 0.89 -21.91 -9.84
N ARG A 147 1.63 -22.80 -9.19
CA ARG A 147 1.11 -23.98 -8.46
C ARG A 147 0.92 -23.72 -6.97
N ASP A 148 1.23 -22.52 -6.48
CA ASP A 148 1.02 -22.17 -5.07
C ASP A 148 -0.49 -22.27 -4.72
N PRO A 149 -0.87 -23.09 -3.73
CA PRO A 149 -2.27 -23.19 -3.31
C PRO A 149 -2.85 -21.85 -2.81
N ARG A 150 -2.02 -20.94 -2.29
CA ARG A 150 -2.44 -19.58 -1.89
C ARG A 150 -2.80 -18.73 -3.10
N LEU A 151 -2.04 -18.84 -4.19
CA LEU A 151 -2.36 -18.17 -5.44
C LEU A 151 -3.63 -18.76 -6.06
N ALA A 152 -3.77 -20.09 -6.07
CA ALA A 152 -4.98 -20.74 -6.56
C ALA A 152 -6.23 -20.30 -5.77
N GLU A 153 -6.12 -20.15 -4.45
CA GLU A 153 -7.20 -19.63 -3.62
C GLU A 153 -7.49 -18.16 -3.89
N ALA A 154 -6.47 -17.32 -4.06
CA ALA A 154 -6.65 -15.92 -4.43
C ALA A 154 -7.35 -15.78 -5.79
N MET A 155 -6.95 -16.58 -6.79
CA MET A 155 -7.61 -16.63 -8.09
C MET A 155 -9.08 -17.02 -7.96
N ARG A 156 -9.39 -18.04 -7.14
CA ARG A 156 -10.77 -18.46 -6.89
C ARG A 156 -11.60 -17.36 -6.21
N LEU A 157 -11.04 -16.66 -5.24
CA LEU A 157 -11.73 -15.57 -4.51
C LEU A 157 -12.00 -14.36 -5.40
N LEU A 158 -11.13 -14.10 -6.38
CA LEU A 158 -11.19 -12.96 -7.30
C LEU A 158 -11.78 -13.31 -8.68
N ASP A 159 -12.29 -14.54 -8.86
CA ASP A 159 -12.82 -15.07 -10.12
C ASP A 159 -11.85 -14.94 -11.30
N LEU A 160 -10.58 -15.31 -11.06
CA LEU A 160 -9.50 -15.26 -12.05
C LEU A 160 -9.24 -16.63 -12.67
N VAL A 161 -8.91 -16.67 -13.97
CA VAL A 161 -8.60 -17.88 -14.72
C VAL A 161 -7.30 -17.76 -15.53
N TRP A 162 -6.62 -18.89 -15.74
CA TRP A 162 -5.45 -18.97 -16.62
C TRP A 162 -5.87 -19.11 -18.08
N VAL A 163 -5.30 -18.31 -18.99
CA VAL A 163 -5.63 -18.38 -20.44
C VAL A 163 -4.72 -19.30 -21.27
N ASP A 164 -3.48 -19.52 -20.85
CA ASP A 164 -2.47 -20.25 -21.64
C ASP A 164 -2.17 -21.66 -21.09
N ARG A 165 -3.20 -22.48 -20.85
CA ARG A 165 -3.04 -23.84 -20.30
C ARG A 165 -2.51 -24.87 -21.28
#